data_AF-A0A847WP92-F1
#
_entry.id   AF-A0A847WP92-F1
#
_cell.length_a   1.000
_cell.length_b   1.000
_cell.length_c   1.000
_cell.angle_alpha   90.00
_cell.angle_beta   90.00
_cell.angle_gamma   90.00
#
_symmetry.space_group_name_H-M   'P 1'
#
loop_
_entity.id
_entity.type
_entity.pdbx_description
1 polymer ?
#
loop_
_entity_poly.entity_id
_entity_poly.type
_entity_poly.pdbx_seq_one_letter_code
_entity_poly.pdbx_strand_id
1 'polypeptide(L)'
;MVDLKGKPFYLNDEDILWIEKTIEGMTIEEKIGQLFINLFADFDPDYVKHIVETYHIGGARYMGAPSDKVYELTSNLQRYSKIPMLVAANCDSGGNGACSDGTLVATAAQVEATGSEEVAYNVGYVSGREATAIGCNWNFDPCADILFNWRNTIVNTRAYGNKPEPVIKYTTAYMKGLRQSNIASCVKHFPGDGTEERDQHLVLGVNELSCEEWDASFGKVYQNAIDEGVMSIMMGHIALPEYQKRLVPGIQYEEILPASLAPELIQDLLREQLGFNGLILTDASHMLGMTAAMRRKDYVPAAIAAGCDMFLFFNDHEEDFGFMLDGYKNGIITEERLHEALQRVLGLKAALKLHIKKEKGALIPSREGLKIIGCSEHQAMADEAADLGITLVKNTLDQLPIRPETHPRIKLYTLYGEMGGVLGATTASEKTIIEELERVGFEVTLNDGTTREKGKTLEYVKNWDAALVFADVQGYASENNVRIRWKCPMSNEILSPYLYVIRRGDFVLSALDILAWCN
;
A
#
# COMPACT_ATOMS: atom_id res chain seq x y z
N MET A 1 0.59 -29.07 -8.39
CA MET A 1 1.09 -29.47 -7.06
C MET A 1 2.02 -28.37 -6.59
N VAL A 2 1.90 -27.91 -5.35
CA VAL A 2 2.72 -26.80 -4.81
C VAL A 2 4.17 -27.23 -4.66
N ASP A 3 5.12 -26.44 -5.18
CA ASP A 3 6.55 -26.71 -4.99
C ASP A 3 7.06 -26.05 -3.71
N LEU A 4 6.91 -26.72 -2.57
CA LEU A 4 7.35 -26.20 -1.27
C LEU A 4 8.88 -26.18 -1.08
N LYS A 5 9.64 -26.91 -1.92
CA LYS A 5 11.12 -26.91 -1.88
C LYS A 5 11.70 -25.83 -2.78
N GLY A 6 10.98 -25.47 -3.84
CA GLY A 6 11.36 -24.43 -4.76
C GLY A 6 11.19 -23.01 -4.22
N LYS A 7 11.51 -22.05 -5.08
CA LYS A 7 11.29 -20.63 -4.84
C LYS A 7 9.78 -20.36 -4.72
N PRO A 8 9.32 -19.51 -3.77
CA PRO A 8 10.08 -18.72 -2.81
C PRO A 8 10.25 -19.37 -1.43
N PHE A 9 9.77 -20.61 -1.23
CA PHE A 9 9.62 -21.20 0.10
C PHE A 9 10.90 -21.84 0.65
N TYR A 10 11.66 -22.56 -0.19
CA TYR A 10 12.91 -23.22 0.19
C TYR A 10 12.83 -24.09 1.45
N LEU A 11 11.74 -24.85 1.61
CA LEU A 11 11.50 -25.66 2.80
C LEU A 11 12.26 -26.98 2.75
N ASN A 12 12.68 -27.44 3.92
CA ASN A 12 13.25 -28.78 4.08
C ASN A 12 12.15 -29.81 4.37
N ASP A 13 12.53 -31.09 4.47
CA ASP A 13 11.58 -32.19 4.70
C ASP A 13 10.85 -32.10 6.05
N GLU A 14 11.49 -31.53 7.08
CA GLU A 14 10.87 -31.34 8.41
C GLU A 14 9.79 -30.25 8.38
N ASP A 15 10.07 -29.15 7.69
CA ASP A 15 9.12 -28.06 7.45
C ASP A 15 7.90 -28.58 6.67
N ILE A 16 8.12 -29.36 5.61
CA ILE A 16 7.04 -29.96 4.81
C ILE A 16 6.23 -30.97 5.64
N LEU A 17 6.91 -31.81 6.43
CA LEU A 17 6.22 -32.74 7.33
C LEU A 17 5.36 -32.01 8.37
N TRP A 18 5.83 -30.87 8.87
CA TRP A 18 5.02 -30.02 9.76
C TRP A 18 3.77 -29.49 9.05
N ILE A 19 3.88 -29.04 7.80
CA ILE A 19 2.74 -28.57 6.99
C ILE A 19 1.70 -29.68 6.86
N GLU A 20 2.09 -30.85 6.35
CA GLU A 20 1.15 -31.95 6.08
C GLU A 20 0.46 -32.43 7.36
N LYS A 21 1.22 -32.66 8.44
CA LYS A 21 0.64 -33.06 9.73
C LYS A 21 -0.29 -32.00 10.31
N THR A 22 0.02 -30.73 10.08
CA THR A 22 -0.83 -29.63 10.55
C THR A 22 -2.14 -29.63 9.79
N ILE A 23 -2.13 -29.80 8.47
CA ILE A 23 -3.35 -29.88 7.63
C ILE A 23 -4.18 -31.11 7.99
N GLU A 24 -3.56 -32.28 8.15
CA GLU A 24 -4.24 -33.52 8.54
C GLU A 24 -4.91 -33.41 9.92
N GLY A 25 -4.32 -32.63 10.83
CA GLY A 25 -4.84 -32.40 12.17
C GLY A 25 -5.89 -31.30 12.29
N MET A 26 -6.25 -30.61 11.20
CA MET A 26 -7.27 -29.57 11.19
C MET A 26 -8.68 -30.14 11.04
N THR A 27 -9.65 -29.53 11.74
CA THR A 27 -11.06 -29.66 11.34
C THR A 27 -11.33 -28.90 10.04
N ILE A 28 -12.49 -29.14 9.42
CA ILE A 28 -12.84 -28.37 8.22
C ILE A 28 -12.98 -26.87 8.53
N GLU A 29 -13.52 -26.51 9.69
CA GLU A 29 -13.63 -25.13 10.15
C GLU A 29 -12.26 -24.49 10.34
N GLU A 30 -11.28 -25.22 10.89
CA GLU A 30 -9.90 -24.74 11.00
C GLU A 30 -9.27 -24.53 9.62
N LYS A 31 -9.49 -25.46 8.67
CA LYS A 31 -9.05 -25.32 7.27
C LYS A 31 -9.64 -24.07 6.62
N ILE A 32 -10.95 -23.86 6.74
CA ILE A 32 -11.63 -22.68 6.19
C ILE A 32 -11.14 -21.39 6.85
N GLY A 33 -10.95 -21.39 8.17
CA GLY A 33 -10.41 -20.26 8.91
C GLY A 33 -9.04 -19.83 8.41
N GLN A 34 -8.16 -20.78 8.05
CA GLN A 34 -6.84 -20.46 7.52
C GLN A 34 -6.85 -19.72 6.18
N LEU A 35 -7.98 -19.71 5.46
CA LEU A 35 -8.14 -18.94 4.23
C LEU A 35 -8.43 -17.46 4.49
N PHE A 36 -8.74 -17.05 5.72
CA PHE A 36 -9.12 -15.67 6.00
C PHE A 36 -8.01 -14.85 6.65
N ILE A 37 -8.00 -13.56 6.29
CA ILE A 37 -7.26 -12.50 6.97
C ILE A 37 -8.26 -11.53 7.59
N ASN A 38 -8.25 -11.35 8.91
CA ASN A 38 -9.15 -10.41 9.57
C ASN A 38 -8.55 -9.00 9.69
N LEU A 39 -9.37 -7.95 9.53
CA LEU A 39 -9.01 -6.58 9.90
C LEU A 39 -9.49 -6.27 11.32
N PHE A 40 -8.56 -6.00 12.24
CA PHE A 40 -8.86 -5.59 13.60
C PHE A 40 -8.95 -4.06 13.71
N ALA A 41 -10.15 -3.55 13.95
CA ALA A 41 -10.38 -2.17 14.37
C ALA A 41 -10.51 -2.04 15.90
N ASP A 42 -10.98 -3.09 16.57
CA ASP A 42 -11.01 -3.22 18.02
C ASP A 42 -9.85 -4.10 18.51
N PHE A 43 -9.14 -3.61 19.52
CA PHE A 43 -7.92 -4.19 20.07
C PHE A 43 -8.18 -4.81 21.45
N ASP A 44 -9.45 -4.86 21.88
CA ASP A 44 -9.84 -5.53 23.12
C ASP A 44 -9.42 -7.01 23.12
N PRO A 45 -8.69 -7.49 24.15
CA PRO A 45 -8.18 -8.85 24.19
C PRO A 45 -9.25 -9.94 24.14
N ASP A 46 -10.46 -9.70 24.68
CA ASP A 46 -11.54 -10.68 24.67
C ASP A 46 -12.19 -10.77 23.29
N TYR A 47 -12.36 -9.62 22.61
CA TYR A 47 -12.76 -9.60 21.21
C TYR A 47 -11.74 -10.32 20.32
N VAL A 48 -10.45 -10.01 20.48
CA VAL A 48 -9.37 -10.68 19.74
C VAL A 48 -9.39 -12.19 19.96
N LYS A 49 -9.52 -12.62 21.22
CA LYS A 49 -9.63 -14.05 21.55
C LYS A 49 -10.82 -14.70 20.88
N HIS A 50 -12.00 -14.06 20.95
CA HIS A 50 -13.21 -14.58 20.34
C HIS A 50 -13.03 -14.79 18.83
N ILE A 51 -12.51 -13.79 18.10
CA ILE A 51 -12.30 -13.93 16.65
C ILE A 51 -11.34 -15.08 16.32
N VAL A 52 -10.21 -15.18 17.05
CA VAL A 52 -9.19 -16.21 16.80
C VAL A 52 -9.70 -17.62 17.13
N GLU A 53 -10.39 -17.79 18.26
CA GLU A 53 -10.87 -19.10 18.71
C GLU A 53 -12.12 -19.56 17.98
N THR A 54 -12.97 -18.65 17.49
CA THR A 54 -14.21 -18.98 16.77
C THR A 54 -14.00 -19.20 15.28
N TYR A 55 -13.20 -18.35 14.63
CA TYR A 55 -13.05 -18.38 13.16
C TYR A 55 -11.70 -18.93 12.69
N HIS A 56 -10.79 -19.26 13.62
CA HIS A 56 -9.52 -19.93 13.31
C HIS A 56 -8.69 -19.26 12.21
N ILE A 57 -8.71 -17.93 12.17
CA ILE A 57 -8.17 -17.12 11.07
C ILE A 57 -6.69 -17.44 10.76
N GLY A 58 -6.34 -17.44 9.48
CA GLY A 58 -4.98 -17.72 9.01
C GLY A 58 -4.03 -16.54 9.16
N GLY A 59 -4.58 -15.33 9.03
CA GLY A 59 -3.85 -14.08 9.20
C GLY A 59 -4.68 -12.93 9.77
N ALA A 60 -3.99 -11.84 10.07
CA ALA A 60 -4.56 -10.62 10.61
C ALA A 60 -3.89 -9.39 10.01
N ARG A 61 -4.64 -8.30 9.93
CA ARG A 61 -4.20 -6.92 9.76
C ARG A 61 -4.96 -6.07 10.77
N TYR A 62 -4.55 -4.83 10.98
CA TYR A 62 -5.18 -3.95 11.95
C TYR A 62 -5.29 -2.51 11.44
N MET A 63 -6.21 -1.74 12.01
CA MET A 63 -6.25 -0.29 11.82
C MET A 63 -5.05 0.36 12.52
N GLY A 64 -4.50 1.41 11.93
CA GLY A 64 -3.29 2.05 12.46
C GLY A 64 -3.46 2.50 13.92
N ALA A 65 -2.49 2.16 14.76
CA ALA A 65 -2.42 2.54 16.16
C ALA A 65 -0.95 2.71 16.58
N PRO A 66 -0.66 3.33 17.74
CA PRO A 66 0.71 3.42 18.25
C PRO A 66 1.32 2.04 18.53
N SER A 67 2.65 1.97 18.48
CA SER A 67 3.45 0.73 18.55
C SER A 67 3.12 -0.13 19.77
N ASP A 68 2.85 0.48 20.93
CA ASP A 68 2.52 -0.23 22.16
C ASP A 68 1.18 -0.98 22.03
N LYS A 69 0.17 -0.37 21.42
CA LYS A 69 -1.15 -0.97 21.21
C LYS A 69 -1.09 -2.09 20.18
N VAL A 70 -0.37 -1.87 19.08
CA VAL A 70 -0.18 -2.90 18.06
C VAL A 70 0.58 -4.08 18.63
N TYR A 71 1.64 -3.86 19.41
CA TYR A 71 2.38 -4.92 20.08
C TYR A 71 1.49 -5.78 20.99
N GLU A 72 0.58 -5.18 21.77
CA GLU A 72 -0.36 -5.96 22.60
C GLU A 72 -1.32 -6.79 21.73
N LEU A 73 -1.85 -6.21 20.64
CA LEU A 73 -2.69 -6.93 19.69
C LEU A 73 -1.96 -8.13 19.08
N THR A 74 -0.77 -7.93 18.51
CA THR A 74 0.00 -9.02 17.87
C THR A 74 0.41 -10.09 18.87
N SER A 75 0.73 -9.71 20.11
CA SER A 75 1.01 -10.64 21.21
C SER A 75 -0.21 -11.51 21.53
N ASN A 76 -1.40 -10.91 21.62
CA ASN A 76 -2.65 -11.63 21.87
C ASN A 76 -3.02 -12.56 20.70
N LEU A 77 -2.87 -12.09 19.46
CA LEU A 77 -3.09 -12.90 18.25
C LEU A 77 -2.23 -14.18 18.30
N GLN A 78 -0.92 -14.05 18.55
CA GLN A 78 -0.04 -15.23 18.63
C GLN A 78 -0.35 -16.13 19.85
N ARG A 79 -0.76 -15.54 20.99
CA ARG A 79 -1.10 -16.28 22.21
C ARG A 79 -2.34 -17.16 22.03
N TYR A 80 -3.39 -16.64 21.39
CA TYR A 80 -4.67 -17.34 21.24
C TYR A 80 -4.67 -18.28 20.02
N SER A 81 -3.76 -18.11 19.08
CA SER A 81 -3.74 -18.92 17.87
C SER A 81 -3.15 -20.31 18.10
N LYS A 82 -3.88 -21.37 17.72
CA LYS A 82 -3.38 -22.76 17.68
C LYS A 82 -2.27 -22.95 16.66
N ILE A 83 -2.37 -22.31 15.50
CA ILE A 83 -1.34 -22.30 14.44
C ILE A 83 -0.75 -20.89 14.40
N PRO A 84 0.58 -20.70 14.26
CA PRO A 84 1.16 -19.37 14.21
C PRO A 84 0.46 -18.47 13.18
N MET A 85 0.18 -17.22 13.55
CA MET A 85 -0.59 -16.31 12.70
C MET A 85 0.33 -15.51 11.78
N LEU A 86 -0.11 -15.30 10.52
CA LEU A 86 0.47 -14.26 9.67
C LEU A 86 -0.09 -12.91 10.08
N VAL A 87 0.76 -11.96 10.44
CA VAL A 87 0.33 -10.61 10.87
C VAL A 87 0.91 -9.60 9.90
N ALA A 88 0.00 -8.99 9.12
CA ALA A 88 0.30 -8.10 8.04
C ALA A 88 0.25 -6.62 8.45
N ALA A 89 1.12 -5.83 7.82
CA ALA A 89 1.09 -4.37 7.83
C ALA A 89 1.27 -3.83 6.40
N ASN A 90 0.90 -2.56 6.16
CA ASN A 90 1.08 -1.89 4.88
C ASN A 90 2.20 -0.85 5.03
N CYS A 91 3.44 -1.25 4.76
CA CYS A 91 4.61 -0.42 5.02
C CYS A 91 5.16 0.21 3.73
N ASP A 92 4.30 0.85 2.94
CA ASP A 92 4.63 1.49 1.66
C ASP A 92 5.79 2.51 1.76
N SER A 93 5.97 3.19 2.90
CA SER A 93 6.86 4.37 3.02
C SER A 93 7.78 4.38 4.24
N GLY A 94 7.97 3.23 4.89
CA GLY A 94 8.73 3.09 6.12
C GLY A 94 7.95 2.35 7.20
N GLY A 95 8.34 2.51 8.46
CA GLY A 95 7.70 1.88 9.61
C GLY A 95 6.38 2.55 10.02
N ASN A 96 6.09 3.75 9.53
CA ASN A 96 4.84 4.48 9.76
C ASN A 96 3.58 3.74 9.27
N GLY A 97 3.75 2.71 8.43
CA GLY A 97 2.69 1.82 7.99
C GLY A 97 2.43 0.63 8.93
N ALA A 98 3.37 0.33 9.83
CA ALA A 98 3.24 -0.69 10.86
C ALA A 98 2.59 -0.12 12.13
N CYS A 99 2.92 1.11 12.51
CA CYS A 99 2.31 1.80 13.63
C CYS A 99 2.35 3.31 13.43
N SER A 100 1.44 4.05 14.07
CA SER A 100 1.25 5.49 13.84
C SER A 100 2.42 6.35 14.31
N ASP A 101 3.26 5.83 15.21
CA ASP A 101 4.50 6.41 15.73
C ASP A 101 5.75 5.85 15.03
N GLY A 102 5.57 5.03 13.98
CA GLY A 102 6.66 4.52 13.16
C GLY A 102 7.25 5.57 12.22
N THR A 103 8.46 5.31 11.75
CA THR A 103 9.23 6.26 10.93
C THR A 103 8.69 6.31 9.49
N LEU A 104 8.30 7.50 9.03
CA LEU A 104 8.10 7.77 7.60
C LEU A 104 9.46 8.09 6.97
N VAL A 105 9.91 7.27 6.04
CA VAL A 105 11.20 7.46 5.34
C VAL A 105 10.99 8.23 4.05
N ALA A 106 10.29 7.61 3.08
CA ALA A 106 9.98 8.23 1.79
C ALA A 106 8.81 7.52 1.11
N THR A 107 8.00 8.29 0.38
CA THR A 107 7.01 7.70 -0.56
C THR A 107 7.72 7.15 -1.80
N ALA A 108 7.07 6.28 -2.56
CA ALA A 108 7.67 5.70 -3.77
C ALA A 108 8.06 6.77 -4.82
N ALA A 109 7.23 7.81 -4.99
CA ALA A 109 7.55 8.94 -5.85
C ALA A 109 8.76 9.74 -5.33
N GLN A 110 8.86 9.95 -4.01
CA GLN A 110 10.02 10.61 -3.42
C GLN A 110 11.30 9.77 -3.62
N VAL A 111 11.21 8.44 -3.47
CA VAL A 111 12.31 7.52 -3.78
C VAL A 111 12.77 7.70 -5.22
N GLU A 112 11.85 7.72 -6.18
CA GLU A 112 12.21 7.94 -7.59
C GLU A 112 12.91 9.30 -7.78
N ALA A 113 12.37 10.36 -7.18
CA ALA A 113 12.94 11.71 -7.24
C ALA A 113 14.37 11.80 -6.70
N THR A 114 14.73 10.98 -5.70
CA THR A 114 16.10 10.92 -5.18
C THR A 114 17.10 10.33 -6.19
N GLY A 115 16.64 9.51 -7.14
CA GLY A 115 17.50 8.73 -8.03
C GLY A 115 18.25 7.56 -7.35
N SER A 116 18.12 7.38 -6.03
CA SER A 116 18.97 6.51 -5.20
C SER A 116 18.30 5.18 -4.85
N GLU A 117 18.95 4.06 -5.20
CA GLU A 117 18.53 2.73 -4.74
C GLU A 117 18.70 2.55 -3.23
N GLU A 118 19.65 3.27 -2.64
CA GLU A 118 19.90 3.22 -1.20
C GLU A 118 18.72 3.78 -0.42
N VAL A 119 18.07 4.84 -0.91
CA VAL A 119 16.84 5.36 -0.30
C VAL A 119 15.74 4.31 -0.35
N ALA A 120 15.52 3.66 -1.51
CA ALA A 120 14.54 2.57 -1.63
C ALA A 120 14.84 1.39 -0.68
N TYR A 121 16.11 1.01 -0.58
CA TYR A 121 16.59 0.00 0.36
C TYR A 121 16.29 0.40 1.81
N ASN A 122 16.57 1.66 2.18
CA ASN A 122 16.33 2.18 3.52
C ASN A 122 14.84 2.18 3.87
N VAL A 123 13.95 2.52 2.94
CA VAL A 123 12.49 2.40 3.14
C VAL A 123 12.14 0.95 3.53
N GLY A 124 12.55 -0.03 2.72
CA GLY A 124 12.29 -1.44 3.01
C GLY A 124 12.92 -1.93 4.32
N TYR A 125 14.15 -1.50 4.61
CA TYR A 125 14.88 -1.83 5.84
C TYR A 125 14.13 -1.33 7.07
N VAL A 126 13.77 -0.06 7.11
CA VAL A 126 13.02 0.55 8.23
C VAL A 126 11.65 -0.10 8.37
N SER A 127 10.93 -0.30 7.26
CA SER A 127 9.64 -1.03 7.25
C SER A 127 9.76 -2.40 7.93
N GLY A 128 10.74 -3.21 7.54
CA GLY A 128 10.92 -4.54 8.12
C GLY A 128 11.34 -4.51 9.58
N ARG A 129 12.27 -3.61 9.94
CA ARG A 129 12.80 -3.48 11.30
C ARG A 129 11.73 -3.07 12.30
N GLU A 130 10.95 -2.05 11.97
CA GLU A 130 9.89 -1.56 12.86
C GLU A 130 8.69 -2.50 12.89
N ALA A 131 8.26 -3.06 11.75
CA ALA A 131 7.15 -4.01 11.71
C ALA A 131 7.45 -5.29 12.51
N THR A 132 8.66 -5.85 12.38
CA THR A 132 9.02 -7.07 13.14
C THR A 132 9.17 -6.81 14.64
N ALA A 133 9.53 -5.60 15.05
CA ALA A 133 9.62 -5.22 16.47
C ALA A 133 8.26 -5.25 17.18
N ILE A 134 7.18 -4.95 16.46
CA ILE A 134 5.79 -5.05 16.96
C ILE A 134 5.14 -6.40 16.64
N GLY A 135 5.88 -7.39 16.13
CA GLY A 135 5.40 -8.75 15.91
C GLY A 135 4.72 -9.00 14.56
N CYS A 136 4.76 -8.05 13.63
CA CYS A 136 4.37 -8.31 12.24
C CYS A 136 5.40 -9.23 11.56
N ASN A 137 4.91 -10.08 10.66
CA ASN A 137 5.73 -11.04 9.94
C ASN A 137 5.35 -11.14 8.45
N TRP A 138 4.43 -10.29 8.01
CA TRP A 138 4.07 -10.10 6.62
C TRP A 138 3.93 -8.61 6.32
N ASN A 139 4.49 -8.16 5.22
CA ASN A 139 4.38 -6.79 4.76
C ASN A 139 3.67 -6.82 3.42
N PHE A 140 2.60 -6.04 3.28
CA PHE A 140 1.89 -5.84 2.03
C PHE A 140 2.61 -4.90 1.06
N ASP A 141 3.94 -5.01 1.09
CA ASP A 141 5.04 -4.23 0.55
C ASP A 141 5.94 -4.91 -0.49
N PRO A 142 6.38 -4.33 -1.62
CA PRO A 142 6.10 -3.00 -2.19
C PRO A 142 4.94 -2.95 -3.19
N CYS A 143 4.37 -1.76 -3.36
CA CYS A 143 3.59 -1.40 -4.55
C CYS A 143 4.47 -1.44 -5.81
N ALA A 144 4.03 -2.22 -6.80
CA ALA A 144 4.72 -2.43 -8.07
C ALA A 144 3.88 -1.96 -9.27
N ASP A 145 2.89 -1.10 -9.02
CA ASP A 145 2.11 -0.45 -10.06
C ASP A 145 2.96 0.57 -10.84
N ILE A 146 2.51 0.89 -12.06
CA ILE A 146 3.19 1.83 -12.96
C ILE A 146 2.24 2.98 -13.25
N LEU A 147 2.64 4.21 -12.89
CA LEU A 147 1.79 5.38 -13.04
C LEU A 147 1.81 5.94 -14.47
N PHE A 148 1.24 5.19 -15.43
CA PHE A 148 1.10 5.65 -16.82
C PHE A 148 0.18 6.86 -16.94
N ASN A 149 -0.95 6.82 -16.25
CA ASN A 149 -1.92 7.89 -16.22
C ASN A 149 -1.70 8.74 -14.98
N TRP A 150 -1.13 9.92 -15.17
CA TRP A 150 -0.94 10.92 -14.13
C TRP A 150 -2.23 11.36 -13.43
N ARG A 151 -3.40 11.05 -14.02
CA ARG A 151 -4.72 11.30 -13.42
C ARG A 151 -5.17 10.24 -12.42
N ASN A 152 -4.51 9.09 -12.36
CA ASN A 152 -4.83 8.04 -11.40
C ASN A 152 -4.84 8.59 -9.96
N THR A 153 -5.88 8.22 -9.21
CA THR A 153 -6.19 8.80 -7.90
C THR A 153 -5.71 7.95 -6.73
N ILE A 154 -5.31 6.68 -6.97
CA ILE A 154 -4.98 5.73 -5.91
C ILE A 154 -3.51 5.29 -5.90
N VAL A 155 -2.87 5.22 -7.08
CA VAL A 155 -1.45 4.89 -7.22
C VAL A 155 -0.62 6.11 -6.89
N ASN A 156 -0.69 7.18 -7.71
CA ASN A 156 -0.05 8.48 -7.46
C ASN A 156 1.36 8.36 -6.79
N THR A 157 1.57 8.97 -5.61
CA THR A 157 2.86 8.94 -4.88
C THR A 157 3.30 7.55 -4.39
N ARG A 158 2.48 6.50 -4.56
CA ARG A 158 2.79 5.11 -4.23
C ARG A 158 3.48 4.35 -5.37
N ALA A 159 3.57 4.93 -6.57
CA ALA A 159 4.38 4.37 -7.66
C ALA A 159 5.81 4.94 -7.66
N TYR A 160 6.75 4.09 -8.05
CA TYR A 160 8.17 4.41 -8.25
C TYR A 160 8.48 5.00 -9.64
N GLY A 161 7.47 5.55 -10.32
CA GLY A 161 7.59 6.14 -11.65
C GLY A 161 6.52 5.67 -12.65
N ASN A 162 6.71 6.03 -13.93
CA ASN A 162 5.77 5.77 -15.02
C ASN A 162 6.30 4.80 -16.09
N LYS A 163 7.36 4.05 -15.77
CA LYS A 163 8.02 3.06 -16.64
C LYS A 163 8.38 1.81 -15.84
N PRO A 164 8.52 0.64 -16.48
CA PRO A 164 8.88 -0.59 -15.77
C PRO A 164 10.29 -0.55 -15.17
N GLU A 165 11.27 0.11 -15.80
CA GLU A 165 12.66 0.09 -15.34
C GLU A 165 12.86 0.78 -13.97
N PRO A 166 12.36 2.00 -13.71
CA PRO A 166 12.39 2.60 -12.37
C PRO A 166 11.66 1.74 -11.33
N VAL A 167 10.48 1.21 -11.68
CA VAL A 167 9.69 0.38 -10.76
C VAL A 167 10.48 -0.88 -10.38
N ILE A 168 11.07 -1.59 -11.33
CA ILE A 168 11.93 -2.76 -11.07
C ILE A 168 13.12 -2.37 -10.18
N LYS A 169 13.83 -1.30 -10.52
CA LYS A 169 15.01 -0.81 -9.80
C LYS A 169 14.69 -0.61 -8.32
N TYR A 170 13.67 0.18 -8.01
CA TYR A 170 13.37 0.59 -6.64
C TYR A 170 12.61 -0.47 -5.84
N THR A 171 11.67 -1.22 -6.44
CA THR A 171 10.99 -2.33 -5.74
C THR A 171 11.97 -3.46 -5.38
N THR A 172 12.97 -3.74 -6.24
CA THR A 172 14.03 -4.71 -5.95
C THR A 172 14.89 -4.25 -4.77
N ALA A 173 15.28 -2.97 -4.75
CA ALA A 173 16.05 -2.40 -3.65
C ALA A 173 15.25 -2.41 -2.33
N TYR A 174 13.96 -2.03 -2.36
CA TYR A 174 13.04 -2.15 -1.23
C TYR A 174 12.99 -3.58 -0.68
N MET A 175 12.79 -4.58 -1.53
CA MET A 175 12.76 -5.98 -1.10
C MET A 175 14.09 -6.43 -0.49
N LYS A 176 15.24 -5.97 -1.00
CA LYS A 176 16.56 -6.24 -0.39
C LYS A 176 16.70 -5.66 1.01
N GLY A 177 16.20 -4.45 1.23
CA GLY A 177 16.15 -3.82 2.55
C GLY A 177 15.22 -4.58 3.50
N LEU A 178 14.01 -4.90 3.03
CA LEU A 178 13.00 -5.63 3.81
C LEU A 178 13.51 -7.00 4.27
N ARG A 179 14.26 -7.72 3.43
CA ARG A 179 14.87 -9.03 3.72
C ARG A 179 15.91 -9.02 4.85
N GLN A 180 16.39 -7.85 5.28
CA GLN A 180 17.23 -7.76 6.49
C GLN A 180 16.45 -8.09 7.76
N SER A 181 15.11 -8.09 7.67
CA SER A 181 14.20 -8.53 8.71
C SER A 181 13.51 -9.82 8.27
N ASN A 182 13.17 -10.70 9.22
CA ASN A 182 12.48 -11.95 8.93
C ASN A 182 10.96 -11.71 8.73
N ILE A 183 10.62 -11.06 7.63
CA ILE A 183 9.27 -10.64 7.24
C ILE A 183 9.05 -10.96 5.75
N ALA A 184 7.86 -11.45 5.40
CA ALA A 184 7.52 -11.73 4.01
C ALA A 184 7.11 -10.45 3.27
N SER A 185 7.50 -10.32 2.00
CA SER A 185 7.03 -9.26 1.09
C SER A 185 5.80 -9.73 0.32
N CYS A 186 4.89 -8.79 0.02
CA CYS A 186 3.76 -8.97 -0.87
C CYS A 186 3.71 -7.87 -1.92
N VAL A 187 3.89 -8.24 -3.19
CA VAL A 187 3.78 -7.26 -4.28
C VAL A 187 2.32 -7.04 -4.66
N LYS A 188 1.95 -5.80 -4.95
CA LYS A 188 0.58 -5.36 -5.26
C LYS A 188 0.56 -4.28 -6.36
N HIS A 189 -0.52 -4.11 -7.14
CA HIS A 189 -1.78 -4.88 -7.11
C HIS A 189 -1.95 -5.60 -8.45
N PHE A 190 -1.81 -6.92 -8.50
CA PHE A 190 -1.86 -7.66 -9.77
C PHE A 190 -3.26 -7.56 -10.38
N PRO A 191 -3.40 -7.25 -11.69
CA PRO A 191 -2.41 -7.29 -12.76
C PRO A 191 -1.69 -5.96 -13.04
N GLY A 192 -1.88 -4.94 -12.21
CA GLY A 192 -1.23 -3.63 -12.30
C GLY A 192 -2.24 -2.49 -12.43
N ASP A 193 -2.17 -1.56 -11.47
CA ASP A 193 -2.92 -0.29 -11.48
C ASP A 193 -2.08 0.83 -12.12
N GLY A 194 -2.68 2.01 -12.33
CA GLY A 194 -2.01 3.21 -12.79
C GLY A 194 -2.20 3.53 -14.27
N THR A 195 -2.86 2.67 -15.05
CA THR A 195 -3.24 2.94 -16.45
C THR A 195 -4.47 3.82 -16.60
N GLU A 196 -5.39 3.71 -15.66
CA GLU A 196 -6.68 4.40 -15.69
C GLU A 196 -6.76 5.48 -14.60
N GLU A 197 -7.84 6.28 -14.56
CA GLU A 197 -7.93 7.41 -13.62
C GLU A 197 -8.69 7.09 -12.33
N ARG A 198 -9.52 6.04 -12.32
CA ARG A 198 -10.45 5.74 -11.22
C ARG A 198 -9.82 4.82 -10.20
N ASP A 199 -10.36 4.87 -8.99
CA ASP A 199 -9.96 4.05 -7.85
C ASP A 199 -10.76 2.73 -7.80
N GLN A 200 -10.08 1.59 -7.76
CA GLN A 200 -10.69 0.27 -7.59
C GLN A 200 -11.45 0.09 -6.26
N HIS A 201 -11.26 0.97 -5.28
CA HIS A 201 -12.14 1.05 -4.10
C HIS A 201 -13.57 1.47 -4.48
N LEU A 202 -13.73 2.23 -5.57
CA LEU A 202 -14.95 2.91 -5.95
C LEU A 202 -15.57 2.40 -7.26
N VAL A 203 -14.82 1.65 -8.07
CA VAL A 203 -15.28 1.04 -9.32
C VAL A 203 -14.49 -0.24 -9.60
N LEU A 204 -14.86 -0.99 -10.64
CA LEU A 204 -13.97 -2.00 -11.21
C LEU A 204 -12.79 -1.30 -11.88
N GLY A 205 -11.57 -1.59 -11.42
CA GLY A 205 -10.35 -1.13 -12.08
C GLY A 205 -10.18 -1.81 -13.44
N VAL A 206 -9.63 -1.12 -14.44
CA VAL A 206 -9.37 -1.72 -15.75
C VAL A 206 -7.98 -1.35 -16.26
N ASN A 207 -7.16 -2.36 -16.54
CA ASN A 207 -5.93 -2.23 -17.29
C ASN A 207 -6.20 -2.58 -18.76
N GLU A 208 -6.23 -1.57 -19.62
CA GLU A 208 -6.63 -1.68 -21.04
C GLU A 208 -5.45 -1.96 -21.99
N LEU A 209 -4.25 -2.21 -21.47
CA LEU A 209 -3.09 -2.50 -22.31
C LEU A 209 -3.31 -3.75 -23.15
N SER A 210 -2.77 -3.74 -24.37
CA SER A 210 -2.64 -4.98 -25.16
C SER A 210 -1.76 -5.98 -24.42
N CYS A 211 -1.86 -7.27 -24.79
CA CYS A 211 -1.03 -8.31 -24.20
C CYS A 211 0.46 -7.99 -24.31
N GLU A 212 0.90 -7.50 -25.48
CA GLU A 212 2.29 -7.14 -25.76
C GLU A 212 2.76 -5.92 -24.94
N GLU A 213 1.91 -4.91 -24.78
CA GLU A 213 2.24 -3.74 -23.95
C GLU A 213 2.29 -4.10 -22.47
N TRP A 214 1.37 -4.93 -21.99
CA TRP A 214 1.39 -5.43 -20.62
C TRP A 214 2.63 -6.28 -20.36
N ASP A 215 2.97 -7.21 -21.27
CA ASP A 215 4.19 -8.04 -21.19
C ASP A 215 5.46 -7.18 -21.16
N ALA A 216 5.50 -6.12 -21.97
CA ALA A 216 6.63 -5.21 -22.03
C ALA A 216 6.75 -4.27 -20.82
N SER A 217 5.71 -4.18 -19.98
CA SER A 217 5.61 -3.27 -18.83
C SER A 217 5.37 -4.03 -17.51
N PHE A 218 4.12 -4.15 -17.05
CA PHE A 218 3.74 -4.81 -15.81
C PHE A 218 4.22 -6.27 -15.74
N GLY A 219 4.14 -7.01 -16.86
CA GLY A 219 4.64 -8.37 -16.96
C GLY A 219 6.11 -8.48 -16.58
N LYS A 220 6.97 -7.56 -17.04
CA LYS A 220 8.38 -7.50 -16.62
C LYS A 220 8.55 -7.20 -15.13
N VAL A 221 7.73 -6.29 -14.58
CA VAL A 221 7.80 -5.93 -13.16
C VAL A 221 7.45 -7.14 -12.28
N TYR A 222 6.35 -7.82 -12.58
CA TYR A 222 5.93 -9.03 -11.87
C TYR A 222 6.93 -10.17 -12.06
N GLN A 223 7.41 -10.41 -13.29
CA GLN A 223 8.44 -11.43 -13.55
C GLN A 223 9.71 -11.17 -12.72
N ASN A 224 10.19 -9.91 -12.66
CA ASN A 224 11.34 -9.57 -11.83
C ASN A 224 11.08 -9.82 -10.35
N ALA A 225 9.91 -9.48 -9.82
CA ALA A 225 9.56 -9.76 -8.42
C ALA A 225 9.55 -11.27 -8.11
N ILE A 226 9.02 -12.08 -9.04
CA ILE A 226 9.01 -13.55 -8.95
C ILE A 226 10.43 -14.09 -8.99
N ASP A 227 11.27 -13.60 -9.90
CA ASP A 227 12.68 -13.99 -10.04
C ASP A 227 13.50 -13.62 -8.80
N GLU A 228 13.20 -12.48 -8.18
CA GLU A 228 13.76 -12.05 -6.90
C GLU A 228 13.25 -12.90 -5.72
N GLY A 229 12.21 -13.71 -5.90
CA GLY A 229 11.67 -14.58 -4.86
C GLY A 229 10.68 -13.89 -3.92
N VAL A 230 9.84 -13.00 -4.45
CA VAL A 230 8.67 -12.48 -3.71
C VAL A 230 7.85 -13.65 -3.15
N MET A 231 7.44 -13.53 -1.89
CA MET A 231 6.74 -14.63 -1.19
C MET A 231 5.23 -14.63 -1.43
N SER A 232 4.63 -13.46 -1.67
CA SER A 232 3.22 -13.34 -1.97
C SER A 232 2.90 -12.26 -3.00
N ILE A 233 1.75 -12.37 -3.67
CA ILE A 233 1.21 -11.37 -4.59
C ILE A 233 -0.25 -11.10 -4.24
N MET A 234 -0.61 -9.82 -4.11
CA MET A 234 -1.96 -9.36 -3.88
C MET A 234 -2.67 -9.09 -5.20
N MET A 235 -3.85 -9.69 -5.36
CA MET A 235 -4.71 -9.55 -6.51
C MET A 235 -5.61 -8.34 -6.34
N GLY A 236 -5.35 -7.29 -7.12
CA GLY A 236 -6.21 -6.12 -7.20
C GLY A 236 -7.58 -6.48 -7.77
N HIS A 237 -8.54 -5.61 -7.52
CA HIS A 237 -9.86 -5.65 -8.13
C HIS A 237 -9.86 -4.93 -9.49
N ILE A 238 -8.95 -5.39 -10.34
CA ILE A 238 -8.60 -4.80 -11.64
C ILE A 238 -8.74 -5.89 -12.72
N ALA A 239 -9.49 -5.61 -13.78
CA ALA A 239 -9.59 -6.47 -14.95
C ALA A 239 -8.43 -6.23 -15.94
N LEU A 240 -8.11 -7.24 -16.75
CA LEU A 240 -7.11 -7.16 -17.82
C LEU A 240 -7.71 -7.71 -19.13
N PRO A 241 -8.66 -6.97 -19.76
CA PRO A 241 -9.57 -7.54 -20.74
C PRO A 241 -8.88 -8.15 -21.97
N GLU A 242 -7.81 -7.54 -22.47
CA GLU A 242 -7.11 -8.05 -23.66
C GLU A 242 -6.44 -9.40 -23.41
N TYR A 243 -5.89 -9.60 -22.20
CA TYR A 243 -5.36 -10.90 -21.80
C TYR A 243 -6.45 -11.92 -21.56
N GLN A 244 -7.55 -11.54 -20.90
CA GLN A 244 -8.68 -12.44 -20.67
C GLN A 244 -9.29 -12.92 -21.99
N LYS A 245 -9.43 -12.04 -23.00
CA LYS A 245 -9.84 -12.42 -24.36
C LYS A 245 -8.86 -13.37 -25.04
N ARG A 246 -7.56 -13.22 -24.78
CA ARG A 246 -6.52 -14.11 -25.35
C ARG A 246 -6.55 -15.49 -24.70
N LEU A 247 -6.70 -15.55 -23.38
CA LEU A 247 -6.69 -16.78 -22.59
C LEU A 247 -8.03 -17.54 -22.70
N VAL A 248 -9.14 -16.81 -22.84
CA VAL A 248 -10.50 -17.35 -23.00
C VAL A 248 -11.11 -16.84 -24.31
N PRO A 249 -10.78 -17.45 -25.47
CA PRO A 249 -11.31 -17.03 -26.75
C PRO A 249 -12.85 -17.04 -26.78
N GLY A 250 -13.44 -15.89 -27.05
CA GLY A 250 -14.90 -15.71 -27.13
C GLY A 250 -15.58 -15.26 -25.83
N ILE A 251 -14.83 -14.98 -24.77
CA ILE A 251 -15.35 -14.33 -23.56
C ILE A 251 -16.05 -13.02 -23.91
N GLN A 252 -17.26 -12.81 -23.37
CA GLN A 252 -18.02 -11.57 -23.54
C GLN A 252 -17.59 -10.53 -22.51
N TYR A 253 -17.83 -9.24 -22.79
CA TYR A 253 -17.44 -8.16 -21.88
C TYR A 253 -18.12 -8.27 -20.51
N GLU A 254 -19.36 -8.78 -20.47
CA GLU A 254 -20.14 -8.96 -19.24
C GLU A 254 -19.60 -10.10 -18.36
N GLU A 255 -18.72 -10.94 -18.91
CA GLU A 255 -18.09 -12.07 -18.21
C GLU A 255 -16.68 -11.71 -17.69
N ILE A 256 -16.17 -10.52 -18.03
CA ILE A 256 -14.85 -10.06 -17.58
C ILE A 256 -14.90 -9.74 -16.08
N LEU A 257 -14.13 -10.51 -15.31
CA LEU A 257 -13.98 -10.36 -13.87
C LEU A 257 -12.64 -9.71 -13.50
N PRO A 258 -12.55 -9.05 -12.33
CA PRO A 258 -11.27 -8.58 -11.80
C PRO A 258 -10.32 -9.75 -11.53
N ALA A 259 -9.01 -9.48 -11.51
CA ALA A 259 -7.99 -10.50 -11.31
C ALA A 259 -8.15 -11.31 -10.01
N SER A 260 -8.73 -10.73 -8.95
CA SER A 260 -9.08 -11.44 -7.71
C SER A 260 -10.16 -12.53 -7.87
N LEU A 261 -10.84 -12.60 -9.02
CA LEU A 261 -11.93 -13.54 -9.34
C LEU A 261 -11.76 -14.26 -10.70
N ALA A 262 -10.72 -13.92 -11.46
CA ALA A 262 -10.49 -14.44 -12.82
C ALA A 262 -9.51 -15.63 -12.80
N PRO A 263 -9.96 -16.89 -12.91
CA PRO A 263 -9.08 -18.04 -12.89
C PRO A 263 -8.02 -18.01 -14.01
N GLU A 264 -8.35 -17.46 -15.17
CA GLU A 264 -7.42 -17.32 -16.30
C GLU A 264 -6.25 -16.37 -15.99
N LEU A 265 -6.49 -15.30 -15.20
CA LEU A 265 -5.42 -14.39 -14.80
C LEU A 265 -4.58 -14.97 -13.66
N ILE A 266 -5.19 -15.74 -12.76
CA ILE A 266 -4.49 -16.34 -11.63
C ILE A 266 -3.71 -17.58 -12.08
N GLN A 267 -4.39 -18.57 -12.67
CA GLN A 267 -3.79 -19.85 -13.05
C GLN A 267 -2.94 -19.68 -14.31
N ASP A 268 -3.54 -19.29 -15.43
CA ASP A 268 -2.86 -19.37 -16.72
C ASP A 268 -1.77 -18.30 -16.85
N LEU A 269 -2.08 -17.04 -16.48
CA LEU A 269 -1.10 -15.96 -16.55
C LEU A 269 -0.11 -15.99 -15.38
N LEU A 270 -0.57 -15.90 -14.14
CA LEU A 270 0.34 -15.74 -13.00
C LEU A 270 1.03 -17.06 -12.57
N ARG A 271 0.29 -18.18 -12.44
CA ARG A 271 0.90 -19.47 -12.05
C ARG A 271 1.69 -20.10 -13.19
N GLU A 272 1.10 -20.23 -14.37
CA GLU A 272 1.70 -20.98 -15.47
C GLU A 272 2.68 -20.14 -16.29
N GLN A 273 2.24 -19.02 -16.86
CA GLN A 273 3.08 -18.21 -17.76
C GLN A 273 4.21 -17.49 -17.01
N LEU A 274 3.93 -16.84 -15.87
CA LEU A 274 4.95 -16.14 -15.07
C LEU A 274 5.66 -17.05 -14.05
N GLY A 275 5.15 -18.27 -13.82
CA GLY A 275 5.78 -19.25 -12.95
C GLY A 275 5.69 -18.92 -11.45
N PHE A 276 4.70 -18.13 -11.01
CA PHE A 276 4.60 -17.76 -9.60
C PHE A 276 4.11 -18.92 -8.73
N ASN A 277 4.97 -19.40 -7.83
CA ASN A 277 4.65 -20.50 -6.92
C ASN A 277 4.21 -20.04 -5.50
N GLY A 278 4.47 -18.78 -5.13
CA GLY A 278 4.22 -18.22 -3.79
C GLY A 278 2.73 -18.04 -3.45
N LEU A 279 2.43 -17.40 -2.32
CA LEU A 279 1.05 -17.23 -1.84
C LEU A 279 0.31 -16.13 -2.61
N ILE A 280 -0.94 -16.37 -3.01
CA ILE A 280 -1.83 -15.36 -3.60
C ILE A 280 -2.91 -14.98 -2.60
N LEU A 281 -3.19 -13.69 -2.44
CA LEU A 281 -4.34 -13.20 -1.67
C LEU A 281 -5.12 -12.16 -2.46
N THR A 282 -6.40 -12.00 -2.15
CA THR A 282 -7.18 -10.87 -2.67
C THR A 282 -6.72 -9.55 -2.06
N ASP A 283 -6.99 -8.43 -2.74
CA ASP A 283 -7.12 -7.14 -2.07
C ASP A 283 -8.42 -7.09 -1.21
N ALA A 284 -8.66 -5.97 -0.52
CA ALA A 284 -9.70 -5.84 0.48
C ALA A 284 -11.11 -6.10 -0.08
N SER A 285 -11.74 -7.19 0.36
CA SER A 285 -12.93 -7.76 -0.28
C SER A 285 -14.20 -6.89 -0.25
N HIS A 286 -14.19 -5.78 0.48
CA HIS A 286 -15.31 -4.83 0.56
C HIS A 286 -15.23 -3.70 -0.48
N MET A 287 -14.14 -3.61 -1.23
CA MET A 287 -13.96 -2.62 -2.30
C MET A 287 -14.95 -2.84 -3.44
N LEU A 288 -15.43 -1.74 -4.05
CA LEU A 288 -16.49 -1.83 -5.08
C LEU A 288 -16.04 -2.61 -6.32
N GLY A 289 -14.76 -2.60 -6.68
CA GLY A 289 -14.26 -3.38 -7.80
C GLY A 289 -14.53 -4.88 -7.69
N MET A 290 -14.56 -5.45 -6.48
CA MET A 290 -14.97 -6.83 -6.25
C MET A 290 -16.48 -6.95 -6.06
N THR A 291 -17.07 -6.08 -5.24
CA THR A 291 -18.48 -6.22 -4.84
C THR A 291 -19.47 -5.92 -5.95
N ALA A 292 -19.05 -5.19 -6.99
CA ALA A 292 -19.84 -4.98 -8.20
C ALA A 292 -19.83 -6.19 -9.14
N ALA A 293 -18.84 -7.08 -9.04
CA ALA A 293 -18.68 -8.21 -9.96
C ALA A 293 -19.59 -9.41 -9.63
N MET A 294 -19.89 -9.63 -8.34
CA MET A 294 -20.70 -10.76 -7.88
C MET A 294 -21.39 -10.44 -6.55
N ARG A 295 -22.39 -11.22 -6.16
CA ARG A 295 -22.94 -11.15 -4.79
C ARG A 295 -21.90 -11.70 -3.82
N ARG A 296 -21.84 -11.14 -2.60
CA ARG A 296 -20.85 -11.53 -1.57
C ARG A 296 -20.79 -13.02 -1.28
N LYS A 297 -21.94 -13.64 -1.06
CA LYS A 297 -22.05 -15.10 -0.86
C LYS A 297 -21.46 -15.96 -1.99
N ASP A 298 -21.40 -15.40 -3.21
CA ASP A 298 -20.88 -16.10 -4.38
C ASP A 298 -19.38 -15.80 -4.57
N TYR A 299 -18.92 -14.54 -4.41
CA TYR A 299 -17.50 -14.21 -4.60
C TYR A 299 -16.57 -14.67 -3.49
N VAL A 300 -17.07 -14.82 -2.25
CA VAL A 300 -16.25 -15.26 -1.11
C VAL A 300 -15.58 -16.61 -1.41
N PRO A 301 -16.33 -17.68 -1.74
CA PRO A 301 -15.70 -18.94 -2.15
C PRO A 301 -15.12 -18.90 -3.57
N ALA A 302 -15.68 -18.11 -4.50
CA ALA A 302 -15.18 -18.05 -5.87
C ALA A 302 -13.75 -17.50 -5.97
N ALA A 303 -13.36 -16.56 -5.11
CA ALA A 303 -11.98 -16.04 -5.09
C ALA A 303 -10.96 -17.14 -4.78
N ILE A 304 -11.27 -18.02 -3.83
CA ILE A 304 -10.43 -19.18 -3.49
C ILE A 304 -10.45 -20.21 -4.61
N ALA A 305 -11.63 -20.49 -5.17
CA ALA A 305 -11.80 -21.40 -6.29
C ALA A 305 -11.03 -20.94 -7.55
N ALA A 306 -10.99 -19.64 -7.82
CA ALA A 306 -10.24 -19.06 -8.93
C ALA A 306 -8.72 -19.21 -8.76
N GLY A 307 -8.23 -19.26 -7.51
CA GLY A 307 -6.82 -19.54 -7.23
C GLY A 307 -6.17 -18.68 -6.15
N CYS A 308 -6.90 -17.74 -5.53
CA CYS A 308 -6.39 -17.07 -4.34
C CYS A 308 -6.25 -18.08 -3.20
N ASP A 309 -5.19 -17.99 -2.42
CA ASP A 309 -4.94 -18.87 -1.27
C ASP A 309 -5.48 -18.25 0.03
N MET A 310 -5.61 -16.92 0.08
CA MET A 310 -6.25 -16.21 1.20
C MET A 310 -7.20 -15.10 0.72
N PHE A 311 -8.25 -14.87 1.51
CA PHE A 311 -9.29 -13.86 1.32
C PHE A 311 -9.10 -12.73 2.32
N LEU A 312 -8.90 -11.52 1.81
CA LEU A 312 -8.60 -10.35 2.63
C LEU A 312 -9.88 -9.67 3.11
N PHE A 313 -10.03 -9.72 4.44
CA PHE A 313 -11.06 -9.09 5.27
C PHE A 313 -12.45 -9.69 5.18
N PHE A 314 -12.98 -9.96 6.36
CA PHE A 314 -14.40 -10.14 6.60
C PHE A 314 -15.13 -8.81 6.40
N ASN A 315 -16.38 -8.88 5.98
CA ASN A 315 -17.36 -7.81 6.14
C ASN A 315 -18.22 -8.11 7.36
N ASP A 316 -18.72 -9.34 7.46
CA ASP A 316 -19.33 -9.92 8.64
C ASP A 316 -18.72 -11.31 8.88
N HIS A 317 -18.28 -11.58 10.10
CA HIS A 317 -17.52 -12.80 10.41
C HIS A 317 -18.36 -14.07 10.26
N GLU A 318 -19.61 -14.06 10.71
CA GLU A 318 -20.48 -15.24 10.65
C GLU A 318 -20.92 -15.51 9.21
N GLU A 319 -21.36 -14.48 8.49
CA GLU A 319 -21.82 -14.63 7.10
C GLU A 319 -20.69 -15.11 6.18
N ASP A 320 -19.54 -14.44 6.17
CA ASP A 320 -18.48 -14.79 5.21
C ASP A 320 -17.83 -16.14 5.51
N PHE A 321 -17.66 -16.48 6.79
CA PHE A 321 -17.19 -17.80 7.18
C PHE A 321 -18.19 -18.88 6.72
N GLY A 322 -19.49 -18.63 6.93
CA GLY A 322 -20.56 -19.49 6.43
C GLY A 322 -20.54 -19.66 4.92
N PHE A 323 -20.40 -18.56 4.16
CA PHE A 323 -20.32 -18.59 2.69
C PHE A 323 -19.12 -19.37 2.18
N MET A 324 -17.95 -19.21 2.80
CA MET A 324 -16.75 -19.95 2.43
C MET A 324 -16.92 -21.46 2.71
N LEU A 325 -17.44 -21.80 3.90
CA LEU A 325 -17.68 -23.18 4.31
C LEU A 325 -18.72 -23.86 3.41
N ASP A 326 -19.80 -23.17 3.08
CA ASP A 326 -20.84 -23.66 2.17
C ASP A 326 -20.29 -23.79 0.74
N GLY A 327 -19.45 -22.87 0.29
CA GLY A 327 -18.76 -22.98 -0.98
C GLY A 327 -17.91 -24.25 -1.08
N TYR A 328 -17.18 -24.59 -0.03
CA TYR A 328 -16.48 -25.88 0.05
C TYR A 328 -17.44 -27.08 0.06
N LYS A 329 -18.46 -27.08 0.95
CA LYS A 329 -19.42 -28.19 1.07
C LYS A 329 -20.20 -28.46 -0.23
N ASN A 330 -20.46 -27.42 -1.00
CA ASN A 330 -21.16 -27.49 -2.28
C ASN A 330 -20.22 -27.76 -3.47
N GLY A 331 -18.90 -27.92 -3.24
CA GLY A 331 -17.92 -28.26 -4.26
C GLY A 331 -17.48 -27.09 -5.14
N ILE A 332 -17.77 -25.84 -4.78
CA ILE A 332 -17.21 -24.65 -5.45
C ILE A 332 -15.70 -24.61 -5.19
N ILE A 333 -15.30 -24.83 -3.94
CA ILE A 333 -13.90 -25.08 -3.57
C ILE A 333 -13.73 -26.59 -3.48
N THR A 334 -12.91 -27.17 -4.34
CA THR A 334 -12.62 -28.61 -4.29
C THR A 334 -11.67 -28.94 -3.12
N GLU A 335 -11.63 -30.21 -2.70
CA GLU A 335 -10.68 -30.65 -1.65
C GLU A 335 -9.24 -30.40 -2.09
N GLU A 336 -8.94 -30.64 -3.37
CA GLU A 336 -7.61 -30.42 -3.93
C GLU A 336 -7.22 -28.94 -3.87
N ARG A 337 -8.15 -28.03 -4.23
CA ARG A 337 -7.92 -26.59 -4.18
C ARG A 337 -7.76 -26.09 -2.74
N LEU A 338 -8.59 -26.57 -1.82
CA LEU A 338 -8.47 -26.25 -0.40
C LEU A 338 -7.11 -26.70 0.15
N HIS A 339 -6.71 -27.94 -0.12
CA HIS A 339 -5.43 -28.47 0.33
C HIS A 339 -4.24 -27.68 -0.27
N GLU A 340 -4.30 -27.34 -1.56
CA GLU A 340 -3.28 -26.55 -2.23
C GLU A 340 -3.15 -25.13 -1.62
N ALA A 341 -4.26 -24.46 -1.32
CA ALA A 341 -4.25 -23.16 -0.64
C ALA A 341 -3.59 -23.26 0.74
N LEU A 342 -3.97 -24.28 1.53
CA LEU A 342 -3.41 -24.52 2.86
C LEU A 342 -1.91 -24.82 2.82
N GLN A 343 -1.43 -25.57 1.83
CA GLN A 343 0.00 -25.80 1.64
C GLN A 343 0.76 -24.49 1.43
N ARG A 344 0.22 -23.53 0.68
CA ARG A 344 0.87 -22.21 0.51
C ARG A 344 0.77 -21.33 1.74
N VAL A 345 -0.37 -21.32 2.43
CA VAL A 345 -0.55 -20.57 3.70
C VAL A 345 0.42 -21.05 4.76
N LEU A 346 0.48 -22.36 5.01
CA LEU A 346 1.40 -22.95 5.98
C LEU A 346 2.85 -22.93 5.47
N GLY A 347 3.05 -23.03 4.14
CA GLY A 347 4.34 -22.87 3.49
C GLY A 347 4.97 -21.51 3.78
N LEU A 348 4.20 -20.43 3.68
CA LEU A 348 4.67 -19.09 4.03
C LEU A 348 5.02 -18.98 5.53
N LYS A 349 4.17 -19.55 6.40
CA LYS A 349 4.43 -19.59 7.85
C LYS A 349 5.72 -20.36 8.18
N ALA A 350 5.96 -21.47 7.49
CA ALA A 350 7.17 -22.28 7.66
C ALA A 350 8.42 -21.62 7.08
N ALA A 351 8.31 -20.89 5.97
CA ALA A 351 9.40 -20.13 5.37
C ALA A 351 9.90 -19.03 6.33
N LEU A 352 8.97 -18.39 7.05
CA LEU A 352 9.25 -17.42 8.12
C LEU A 352 9.67 -18.05 9.45
N LYS A 353 9.71 -19.40 9.51
CA LYS A 353 10.06 -20.22 10.67
C LYS A 353 9.14 -19.99 11.87
N LEU A 354 7.87 -19.66 11.64
CA LEU A 354 6.93 -19.34 12.71
C LEU A 354 6.59 -20.56 13.58
N HIS A 355 6.52 -21.75 13.01
CA HIS A 355 6.33 -23.00 13.75
C HIS A 355 7.48 -23.28 14.72
N ILE A 356 8.72 -23.12 14.26
CA ILE A 356 9.93 -23.28 15.10
C ILE A 356 9.98 -22.20 16.19
N LYS A 357 9.65 -20.94 15.85
CA LYS A 357 9.57 -19.86 16.85
C LYS A 357 8.50 -20.17 17.91
N LYS A 358 7.37 -20.76 17.51
CA LYS A 358 6.29 -21.12 18.45
C LYS A 358 6.75 -22.17 19.45
N GLU A 359 7.37 -23.25 18.97
CA GLU A 359 7.90 -24.32 19.83
C GLU A 359 8.93 -23.80 20.84
N LYS A 360 9.70 -22.79 20.45
CA LYS A 360 10.70 -22.13 21.30
C LYS A 360 10.15 -21.01 22.19
N GLY A 361 8.84 -20.71 22.12
CA GLY A 361 8.24 -19.59 22.87
C GLY A 361 8.72 -18.21 22.41
N ALA A 362 9.17 -18.08 21.15
CA ALA A 362 9.82 -16.90 20.58
C ALA A 362 8.99 -16.23 19.45
N LEU A 363 7.69 -16.51 19.37
CA LEU A 363 6.79 -15.84 18.41
C LEU A 363 6.58 -14.36 18.74
N ILE A 364 6.49 -14.04 20.03
CA ILE A 364 6.26 -12.69 20.52
C ILE A 364 7.64 -12.06 20.75
N PRO A 365 8.00 -10.96 20.06
CA PRO A 365 9.26 -10.28 20.27
C PRO A 365 9.34 -9.68 21.69
N SER A 366 10.55 -9.37 22.16
CA SER A 366 10.71 -8.67 23.44
C SER A 366 10.17 -7.24 23.35
N ARG A 367 9.43 -6.80 24.37
CA ARG A 367 8.91 -5.42 24.46
C ARG A 367 10.01 -4.36 24.45
N GLU A 368 11.24 -4.70 24.88
CA GLU A 368 12.40 -3.80 24.75
C GLU A 368 12.74 -3.46 23.30
N GLY A 369 12.35 -4.33 22.35
CA GLY A 369 12.52 -4.12 20.92
C GLY A 369 11.76 -2.91 20.39
N LEU A 370 10.72 -2.45 21.07
CA LEU A 370 9.96 -1.25 20.67
C LEU A 370 10.82 0.03 20.66
N LYS A 371 11.99 0.04 21.31
CA LYS A 371 12.93 1.18 21.26
C LYS A 371 13.50 1.43 19.86
N ILE A 372 13.34 0.51 18.92
CA ILE A 372 13.77 0.71 17.54
C ILE A 372 12.80 1.59 16.74
N ILE A 373 11.54 1.67 17.17
CA ILE A 373 10.52 2.51 16.54
C ILE A 373 10.95 3.97 16.67
N GLY A 374 11.13 4.66 15.55
CA GLY A 374 11.54 6.06 15.55
C GLY A 374 12.99 6.30 16.00
N CYS A 375 13.85 5.27 15.97
CA CYS A 375 15.24 5.44 16.43
C CYS A 375 16.04 6.41 15.55
N SER A 376 17.13 6.97 16.08
CA SER A 376 17.94 7.99 15.39
C SER A 376 18.51 7.52 14.05
N GLU A 377 18.79 6.23 13.89
CA GLU A 377 19.24 5.65 12.62
C GLU A 377 18.14 5.78 11.55
N HIS A 378 16.90 5.40 11.89
CA HIS A 378 15.78 5.47 10.95
C HIS A 378 15.42 6.92 10.62
N GLN A 379 15.49 7.83 11.60
CA GLN A 379 15.26 9.26 11.38
C GLN A 379 16.33 9.87 10.47
N ALA A 380 17.61 9.50 10.64
CA ALA A 380 18.67 9.96 9.75
C ALA A 380 18.46 9.49 8.29
N MET A 381 17.96 8.27 8.09
CA MET A 381 17.59 7.78 6.75
C MET A 381 16.42 8.57 6.15
N ALA A 382 15.45 8.98 6.96
CA ALA A 382 14.34 9.83 6.52
C ALA A 382 14.82 11.25 6.15
N ASP A 383 15.72 11.83 6.96
CA ASP A 383 16.32 13.14 6.68
C ASP A 383 17.11 13.12 5.36
N GLU A 384 17.93 12.10 5.13
CA GLU A 384 18.66 11.91 3.88
C GLU A 384 17.72 11.78 2.67
N ALA A 385 16.64 11.00 2.82
CA ALA A 385 15.65 10.85 1.75
C ALA A 385 14.90 12.16 1.45
N ALA A 386 14.66 13.00 2.46
CA ALA A 386 14.07 14.32 2.30
C ALA A 386 15.04 15.27 1.56
N ASP A 387 16.31 15.31 1.98
CA ASP A 387 17.35 16.15 1.36
C ASP A 387 17.57 15.81 -0.12
N LEU A 388 17.58 14.53 -0.47
CA LEU A 388 17.75 14.06 -1.85
C LEU A 388 16.47 14.16 -2.69
N GLY A 389 15.29 14.08 -2.07
CA GLY A 389 14.01 13.97 -2.78
C GLY A 389 13.41 15.29 -3.28
N ILE A 390 13.88 16.44 -2.78
CA ILE A 390 13.36 17.74 -3.19
C ILE A 390 13.76 18.04 -4.64
N THR A 391 12.76 18.18 -5.52
CA THR A 391 12.98 18.44 -6.95
C THR A 391 12.57 19.87 -7.33
N LEU A 392 13.53 20.68 -7.79
CA LEU A 392 13.24 21.99 -8.39
C LEU A 392 12.77 21.82 -9.84
N VAL A 393 11.45 21.83 -10.06
CA VAL A 393 10.90 21.61 -11.40
C VAL A 393 10.97 22.86 -12.30
N LYS A 394 10.78 24.07 -11.73
CA LYS A 394 10.73 25.32 -12.49
C LYS A 394 11.26 26.50 -11.67
N ASN A 395 12.19 27.28 -12.25
CA ASN A 395 12.69 28.54 -11.70
C ASN A 395 12.97 29.56 -12.84
N THR A 396 11.94 29.91 -13.61
CA THR A 396 12.09 30.74 -14.81
C THR A 396 12.39 32.22 -14.53
N LEU A 397 12.10 32.69 -13.31
CA LEU A 397 12.31 34.07 -12.87
C LEU A 397 13.56 34.26 -12.00
N ASP A 398 14.35 33.19 -11.82
CA ASP A 398 15.55 33.17 -10.99
C ASP A 398 15.33 33.76 -9.57
N GLN A 399 14.24 33.36 -8.92
CA GLN A 399 13.80 33.92 -7.64
C GLN A 399 14.34 33.15 -6.42
N LEU A 400 15.02 32.03 -6.64
CA LEU A 400 15.56 31.19 -5.58
C LEU A 400 17.08 31.40 -5.40
N PRO A 401 17.60 31.38 -4.16
CA PRO A 401 16.86 31.19 -2.91
C PRO A 401 16.19 32.48 -2.40
N ILE A 402 14.99 32.35 -1.83
CA ILE A 402 14.37 33.42 -1.02
C ILE A 402 15.12 33.56 0.30
N ARG A 403 15.23 34.78 0.82
CA ARG A 403 15.98 35.07 2.07
C ARG A 403 15.27 36.12 2.92
N PRO A 404 15.30 36.03 4.26
CA PRO A 404 14.69 37.03 5.14
C PRO A 404 15.20 38.46 4.91
N GLU A 405 16.46 38.62 4.49
CA GLU A 405 17.04 39.95 4.25
C GLU A 405 16.48 40.64 3.00
N THR A 406 15.90 39.86 2.07
CA THR A 406 15.39 40.34 0.78
C THR A 406 13.87 40.21 0.67
N HIS A 407 13.28 39.25 1.38
CA HIS A 407 11.87 38.92 1.36
C HIS A 407 11.33 38.68 2.79
N PRO A 408 11.42 39.66 3.70
CA PRO A 408 11.12 39.43 5.12
C PRO A 408 9.66 39.02 5.37
N ARG A 409 8.70 39.52 4.58
CA ARG A 409 7.27 39.28 4.81
C ARG A 409 6.70 38.28 3.81
N ILE A 410 6.28 37.13 4.30
CA ILE A 410 5.75 36.02 3.51
C ILE A 410 4.24 35.90 3.68
N LYS A 411 3.51 35.89 2.57
CA LYS A 411 2.11 35.46 2.54
C LYS A 411 2.04 33.97 2.22
N LEU A 412 1.62 33.15 3.18
CA LEU A 412 1.51 31.70 3.02
C LEU A 412 0.08 31.31 2.60
N TYR A 413 -0.06 30.51 1.56
CA TYR A 413 -1.32 29.92 1.11
C TYR A 413 -1.24 28.41 1.26
N THR A 414 -2.25 27.78 1.84
CA THR A 414 -2.33 26.32 1.93
C THR A 414 -3.43 25.77 1.04
N LEU A 415 -3.09 24.72 0.29
CA LEU A 415 -4.00 23.98 -0.56
C LEU A 415 -4.03 22.55 -0.11
N TYR A 416 -5.25 22.05 0.05
CA TYR A 416 -5.50 20.68 0.44
C TYR A 416 -6.30 19.99 -0.65
N GLY A 417 -6.17 18.67 -0.71
CA GLY A 417 -7.19 17.81 -1.32
C GLY A 417 -8.52 17.91 -0.57
N GLU A 418 -9.39 16.92 -0.72
CA GLU A 418 -10.57 16.86 0.13
C GLU A 418 -10.14 16.60 1.60
N MET A 419 -10.83 17.26 2.53
CA MET A 419 -10.55 17.18 3.96
C MET A 419 -11.58 16.24 4.60
N GLY A 420 -11.14 15.29 5.42
CA GLY A 420 -12.03 14.39 6.17
C GLY A 420 -12.19 12.97 5.61
N GLY A 421 -11.50 12.61 4.52
CA GLY A 421 -11.36 11.22 4.05
C GLY A 421 -10.47 10.36 4.98
N VAL A 422 -10.44 9.04 4.76
CA VAL A 422 -9.75 8.06 5.64
C VAL A 422 -8.26 8.38 5.84
N LEU A 423 -7.60 8.93 4.82
CA LEU A 423 -6.24 9.49 4.86
C LEU A 423 -6.22 10.94 4.32
N GLY A 424 -7.32 11.67 4.50
CA GLY A 424 -7.45 13.04 3.99
C GLY A 424 -6.41 13.99 4.58
N ALA A 425 -6.11 15.07 3.86
CA ALA A 425 -5.15 16.05 4.34
C ALA A 425 -5.61 16.70 5.66
N THR A 426 -4.66 17.24 6.43
CA THR A 426 -4.94 17.96 7.68
C THR A 426 -4.25 19.31 7.69
N THR A 427 -4.75 20.25 8.49
CA THR A 427 -4.11 21.55 8.72
C THR A 427 -2.89 21.46 9.65
N ALA A 428 -2.52 20.27 10.15
CA ALA A 428 -1.40 20.10 11.06
C ALA A 428 -0.07 20.62 10.49
N SER A 429 0.11 20.51 9.17
CA SER A 429 1.29 20.99 8.45
C SER A 429 1.44 22.51 8.44
N GLU A 430 0.34 23.28 8.56
CA GLU A 430 0.39 24.76 8.57
C GLU A 430 1.28 25.27 9.69
N LYS A 431 1.09 24.73 10.89
CA LYS A 431 1.84 25.14 12.08
C LYS A 431 3.34 24.89 11.89
N THR A 432 3.72 23.69 11.44
CA THR A 432 5.12 23.34 11.21
C THR A 432 5.78 24.23 10.16
N ILE A 433 5.09 24.53 9.06
CA ILE A 433 5.64 25.39 8.00
C ILE A 433 5.88 26.82 8.52
N ILE A 434 4.91 27.36 9.26
CA ILE A 434 5.02 28.69 9.87
C ILE A 434 6.21 28.71 10.85
N GLU A 435 6.28 27.74 11.76
CA GLU A 435 7.35 27.63 12.75
C GLU A 435 8.75 27.52 12.09
N GLU A 436 8.89 26.74 11.03
CA GLU A 436 10.17 26.59 10.31
C GLU A 436 10.59 27.86 9.56
N LEU A 437 9.64 28.56 8.92
CA LEU A 437 9.93 29.82 8.24
C LEU A 437 10.29 30.93 9.25
N GLU A 438 9.53 31.04 10.34
CA GLU A 438 9.80 32.02 11.42
C GLU A 438 11.12 31.73 12.12
N ARG A 439 11.48 30.45 12.32
CA ARG A 439 12.78 30.02 12.88
C ARG A 439 13.96 30.54 12.06
N VAL A 440 13.81 30.63 10.73
CA VAL A 440 14.83 31.14 9.81
C VAL A 440 14.81 32.68 9.72
N GLY A 441 13.75 33.33 10.22
CA GLY A 441 13.65 34.80 10.35
C GLY A 441 12.62 35.47 9.45
N PHE A 442 11.72 34.72 8.80
CA PHE A 442 10.61 35.28 8.02
C PHE A 442 9.45 35.71 8.92
N GLU A 443 8.74 36.77 8.54
CA GLU A 443 7.43 37.14 9.08
C GLU A 443 6.34 36.49 8.24
N VAL A 444 5.62 35.50 8.78
CA VAL A 444 4.65 34.71 8.00
C VAL A 444 3.22 35.10 8.35
N THR A 445 2.41 35.39 7.33
CA THR A 445 0.96 35.52 7.48
C THR A 445 0.25 34.45 6.67
N LEU A 446 -0.52 33.61 7.34
CA LEU A 446 -1.37 32.60 6.70
C LEU A 446 -2.59 33.24 6.03
N ASN A 447 -2.85 32.85 4.78
CA ASN A 447 -4.14 32.95 4.13
C ASN A 447 -4.83 31.58 4.27
N ASP A 448 -5.79 31.49 5.19
CA ASP A 448 -6.53 30.26 5.46
C ASP A 448 -7.53 29.88 4.35
N GLY A 449 -7.65 30.72 3.31
CA GLY A 449 -8.52 30.57 2.16
C GLY A 449 -10.01 30.78 2.45
N THR A 450 -10.37 31.29 3.64
CA THR A 450 -11.77 31.49 4.06
C THR A 450 -12.36 32.80 3.56
N THR A 451 -11.51 33.81 3.30
CA THR A 451 -11.93 35.12 2.80
C THR A 451 -11.09 35.52 1.60
N ARG A 452 -11.76 36.04 0.57
CA ARG A 452 -11.10 36.63 -0.60
C ARG A 452 -10.72 38.07 -0.28
N GLU A 453 -9.44 38.41 -0.41
CA GLU A 453 -8.96 39.78 -0.29
C GLU A 453 -9.22 40.53 -1.61
N LYS A 454 -10.05 41.57 -1.56
CA LYS A 454 -10.36 42.44 -2.71
C LYS A 454 -9.83 43.84 -2.45
N GLY A 455 -9.10 44.41 -3.40
CA GLY A 455 -8.55 45.76 -3.25
C GLY A 455 -7.65 46.19 -4.40
N LYS A 456 -6.96 47.32 -4.21
CA LYS A 456 -5.93 47.80 -5.14
C LYS A 456 -4.71 46.88 -5.06
N THR A 457 -4.37 46.21 -6.15
CA THR A 457 -3.25 45.26 -6.22
C THR A 457 -1.91 45.89 -5.85
N LEU A 458 -1.65 47.14 -6.25
CA LEU A 458 -0.44 47.88 -5.90
C LEU A 458 -0.32 48.23 -4.41
N GLU A 459 -1.44 48.31 -3.68
CA GLU A 459 -1.40 48.48 -2.22
C GLU A 459 -1.23 47.12 -1.53
N TYR A 460 -1.84 46.08 -2.09
CA TYR A 460 -1.72 44.70 -1.58
C TYR A 460 -0.26 44.21 -1.58
N VAL A 461 0.45 44.38 -2.69
CA VAL A 461 1.87 43.95 -2.81
C VAL A 461 2.82 44.74 -1.91
N LYS A 462 2.42 45.86 -1.31
CA LYS A 462 3.27 46.56 -0.34
C LYS A 462 3.34 45.85 1.00
N ASN A 463 2.39 44.96 1.29
CA ASN A 463 2.31 44.26 2.58
C ASN A 463 3.18 43.00 2.63
N TRP A 464 3.54 42.45 1.47
CA TRP A 464 4.21 41.15 1.34
C TRP A 464 5.38 41.27 0.37
N ASP A 465 6.48 40.60 0.67
CA ASP A 465 7.65 40.57 -0.21
C ASP A 465 7.68 39.31 -1.07
N ALA A 466 7.05 38.21 -0.63
CA ALA A 466 6.80 37.02 -1.46
C ALA A 466 5.52 36.27 -1.04
N ALA A 467 4.96 35.51 -1.99
CA ALA A 467 3.89 34.56 -1.73
C ALA A 467 4.41 33.12 -1.79
N LEU A 468 4.14 32.32 -0.76
CA LEU A 468 4.42 30.88 -0.73
C LEU A 468 3.11 30.11 -0.79
N VAL A 469 2.98 29.18 -1.72
CA VAL A 469 1.82 28.30 -1.83
C VAL A 469 2.26 26.89 -1.50
N PHE A 470 1.72 26.32 -0.44
CA PHE A 470 1.97 24.95 -0.02
C PHE A 470 0.78 24.07 -0.37
N ALA A 471 0.98 23.06 -1.22
CA ALA A 471 -0.04 22.11 -1.63
C ALA A 471 0.21 20.72 -1.03
N ASP A 472 -0.75 20.22 -0.27
CA ASP A 472 -0.81 18.86 0.27
C ASP A 472 -2.06 18.17 -0.29
N VAL A 473 -1.93 17.64 -1.51
CA VAL A 473 -3.05 17.02 -2.24
C VAL A 473 -2.95 15.51 -2.06
N GLN A 474 -3.77 14.98 -1.17
CA GLN A 474 -3.84 13.56 -0.86
C GLN A 474 -5.29 13.08 -1.00
N GLY A 475 -5.48 11.89 -1.57
CA GLY A 475 -6.73 11.14 -1.54
C GLY A 475 -6.42 9.66 -1.41
N TYR A 476 -7.37 8.89 -0.85
CA TYR A 476 -7.23 7.45 -0.68
C TYR A 476 -8.62 6.81 -0.49
N ALA A 477 -8.97 5.82 -1.30
CA ALA A 477 -10.12 4.91 -1.14
C ALA A 477 -11.53 5.53 -1.11
N SER A 478 -11.66 6.85 -1.00
CA SER A 478 -12.95 7.56 -0.92
C SER A 478 -13.17 8.58 -2.03
N GLU A 479 -12.17 8.82 -2.88
CA GLU A 479 -12.16 9.96 -3.81
C GLU A 479 -11.59 9.61 -5.19
N ASN A 480 -12.34 9.94 -6.24
CA ASN A 480 -11.88 9.91 -7.64
C ASN A 480 -11.35 11.29 -8.11
N ASN A 481 -10.94 12.16 -7.18
CA ASN A 481 -10.41 13.48 -7.53
C ASN A 481 -9.30 13.94 -6.58
N VAL A 482 -8.05 13.65 -6.96
CA VAL A 482 -6.85 14.11 -6.25
C VAL A 482 -6.23 15.26 -7.04
N ARG A 483 -6.86 16.44 -6.99
CA ARG A 483 -6.45 17.65 -7.73
C ARG A 483 -6.48 18.88 -6.85
N ILE A 484 -5.80 19.94 -7.30
CA ILE A 484 -5.84 21.23 -6.61
C ILE A 484 -7.28 21.73 -6.52
N ARG A 485 -7.70 22.06 -5.30
CA ARG A 485 -8.93 22.78 -5.04
C ARG A 485 -8.63 24.06 -4.26
N TRP A 486 -8.98 25.20 -4.84
CA TRP A 486 -8.94 26.49 -4.14
C TRP A 486 -10.23 26.65 -3.32
N LYS A 487 -10.10 27.03 -2.03
CA LYS A 487 -11.25 27.24 -1.13
C LYS A 487 -12.14 28.41 -1.58
N CYS A 488 -11.51 29.47 -2.08
CA CYS A 488 -12.16 30.62 -2.71
C CYS A 488 -11.30 31.12 -3.90
N PRO A 489 -11.72 32.15 -4.68
CA PRO A 489 -10.93 32.71 -5.79
C PRO A 489 -9.64 33.46 -5.38
N MET A 490 -8.89 32.92 -4.42
CA MET A 490 -7.64 33.45 -3.84
C MET A 490 -6.44 33.35 -4.80
N SER A 491 -6.53 32.57 -5.88
CA SER A 491 -5.47 32.52 -6.91
C SER A 491 -5.16 33.88 -7.53
N ASN A 492 -6.13 34.80 -7.55
CA ASN A 492 -5.95 36.16 -8.06
C ASN A 492 -5.07 37.06 -7.15
N GLU A 493 -4.76 36.60 -5.94
CA GLU A 493 -3.98 37.34 -4.93
C GLU A 493 -2.49 36.98 -4.98
N ILE A 494 -2.13 35.90 -5.69
CA ILE A 494 -0.75 35.42 -5.81
C ILE A 494 -0.04 36.25 -6.87
N LEU A 495 0.77 37.21 -6.42
CA LEU A 495 1.51 38.15 -7.26
C LEU A 495 3.02 37.91 -7.12
N SER A 496 3.79 38.20 -8.17
CA SER A 496 5.24 37.99 -8.19
C SER A 496 5.96 38.87 -7.15
N PRO A 497 7.00 38.35 -6.46
CA PRO A 497 7.55 36.98 -6.57
C PRO A 497 6.72 35.93 -5.81
N TYR A 498 6.62 34.73 -6.38
CA TYR A 498 5.88 33.62 -5.75
C TYR A 498 6.57 32.27 -5.93
N LEU A 499 6.42 31.40 -4.93
CA LEU A 499 6.94 30.04 -4.91
C LEU A 499 5.80 29.04 -4.63
N TYR A 500 5.69 28.01 -5.46
CA TYR A 500 4.83 26.86 -5.20
C TYR A 500 5.66 25.71 -4.65
N VAL A 501 5.25 25.20 -3.49
CA VAL A 501 5.81 24.01 -2.84
C VAL A 501 4.72 22.94 -2.83
N ILE A 502 5.05 21.75 -3.32
CA ILE A 502 4.11 20.64 -3.45
C ILE A 502 4.67 19.49 -2.61
N ARG A 503 3.96 19.09 -1.56
CA ARG A 503 4.40 18.03 -0.65
C ARG A 503 3.95 16.65 -1.12
N ARG A 504 2.74 16.54 -1.66
CA ARG A 504 2.13 15.29 -2.14
C ARG A 504 1.30 15.59 -3.40
N GLY A 505 1.46 14.74 -4.43
CA GLY A 505 0.85 14.86 -5.75
C GLY A 505 1.78 15.45 -6.80
N ASP A 506 2.42 14.61 -7.62
CA ASP A 506 3.48 15.03 -8.56
C ASP A 506 2.99 15.88 -9.76
N PHE A 507 1.67 15.94 -9.98
CA PHE A 507 1.08 16.51 -11.21
C PHE A 507 0.32 17.82 -11.01
N VAL A 508 0.47 18.43 -9.84
CA VAL A 508 -0.06 19.76 -9.49
C VAL A 508 0.41 20.83 -10.48
N LEU A 509 1.61 20.68 -11.06
CA LEU A 509 2.15 21.62 -12.05
C LEU A 509 1.33 21.73 -13.34
N SER A 510 0.66 20.65 -13.79
CA SER A 510 -0.20 20.70 -14.99
C SER A 510 -1.40 21.64 -14.83
N ALA A 511 -1.93 21.78 -13.61
CA ALA A 511 -3.00 22.71 -13.28
C ALA A 511 -2.48 24.15 -13.07
N LEU A 512 -1.22 24.30 -12.65
CA LEU A 512 -0.58 25.59 -12.41
C LEU A 512 0.02 26.21 -13.68
N ASP A 513 0.52 25.42 -14.63
CA ASP A 513 1.02 25.91 -15.92
C ASP A 513 -0.10 26.54 -16.77
N ILE A 514 -1.35 26.13 -16.58
CA ILE A 514 -2.54 26.76 -17.19
C ILE A 514 -2.74 28.19 -16.65
N LEU A 515 -2.35 28.47 -15.40
CA LEU A 515 -2.45 29.81 -14.81
C LEU A 515 -1.30 30.74 -15.25
N ALA A 516 -0.16 30.19 -15.64
CA ALA A 516 1.02 30.96 -16.06
C ALA A 516 0.95 31.48 -17.51
N TRP A 517 -0.07 31.12 -18.29
CA TRP A 517 -0.27 31.56 -19.68
C TRP A 517 -1.06 32.86 -19.86
N CYS A 518 -1.51 33.48 -18.77
CA CYS A 518 -2.17 34.78 -18.81
C CYS A 518 -1.17 35.91 -18.52
N ASN A 519 -0.34 36.26 -19.51
CA ASN A 519 0.37 37.54 -19.54
C ASN A 519 -0.47 38.60 -20.25
#